data_AF-A0AAU5Q4G1-F1
#
_entry.id   AF-A0AAU5Q4G1-F1
#
_cell.length_a   1.000
_cell.length_b   1.000
_cell.length_c   1.000
_cell.angle_alpha   90.00
_cell.angle_beta   90.00
_cell.angle_gamma   90.00
#
_symmetry.space_group_name_H-M   'P 1'
#
loop_
_entity.id
_entity.type
_entity.pdbx_description
1 polymer ?
#
loop_
_entity_poly.entity_id
_entity_poly.type
_entity_poly.pdbx_seq_one_letter_code
_entity_poly.pdbx_strand_id
1 'polypeptide(L)'
;MQLRLVAAEAGLTAIYSISGFPGTITEWAGLRQNHGAAHPGGQHTTGDAIDVNYESNPYIVVRTPTSAGEVVYGGEAPSTSAPPASALRMMRLRATVVFDRAVAFLTSSSSVASIGARAPGEPTTSVFQRFGVASNALSRYLQLVFKPTVPTTFVPPPRLIRTPVANAFSASKATLLAGISAAERWPDAVAASNISAALSDPAFGANHPGWSTDVDFWFTQILRDYEVARIPLQFGPVALAPTSTRNPANGFLDLRHELVLALASDPPLPTMRWGVCDFGSAESGDVMHFDLAARLPSGSAGPIPPDARIDVYNTTGIQQALGSLGFDAGTVNGVPGPQTATAINAFRASRTPPMPVGGVDQNLRDAITLALMHAAIPS
;
A
#
# COMPACT_ATOMS: atom_id res chain seq x y z
N MET A 1 16.95 24.34 -3.14
CA MET A 1 15.58 24.16 -2.60
C MET A 1 14.77 25.44 -2.49
N GLN A 2 15.34 26.46 -1.83
CA GLN A 2 14.63 27.67 -1.41
C GLN A 2 13.74 28.31 -2.49
N LEU A 3 14.25 28.52 -3.71
CA LEU A 3 13.46 29.11 -4.80
C LEU A 3 12.20 28.29 -5.16
N ARG A 4 12.27 26.95 -5.09
CA ARG A 4 11.13 26.08 -5.37
C ARG A 4 10.11 26.11 -4.25
N LEU A 5 10.57 26.12 -3.00
CA LEU A 5 9.68 26.28 -1.84
C LEU A 5 8.98 27.64 -1.83
N VAL A 6 9.69 28.73 -2.16
CA VAL A 6 9.09 30.07 -2.28
C VAL A 6 8.03 30.09 -3.38
N ALA A 7 8.29 29.45 -4.53
CA ALA A 7 7.29 29.33 -5.59
C ALA A 7 6.07 28.50 -5.15
N ALA A 8 6.30 27.38 -4.44
CA ALA A 8 5.25 26.53 -3.88
C ALA A 8 4.37 27.31 -2.89
N GLU A 9 5.00 28.03 -1.96
CA GLU A 9 4.34 28.86 -0.95
C GLU A 9 3.51 29.98 -1.58
N ALA A 10 4.05 30.65 -2.60
CA ALA A 10 3.32 31.68 -3.35
C ALA A 10 2.08 31.10 -4.06
N GLY A 11 2.22 29.92 -4.68
CA GLY A 11 1.10 29.20 -5.31
C GLY A 11 0.02 28.80 -4.31
N LEU A 12 0.41 28.23 -3.16
CA LEU A 12 -0.52 27.88 -2.09
C LEU A 12 -1.22 29.10 -1.51
N THR A 13 -0.49 30.20 -1.30
CA THR A 13 -1.05 31.46 -0.79
C THR A 13 -2.10 32.02 -1.74
N ALA A 14 -1.84 31.98 -3.04
CA ALA A 14 -2.81 32.42 -4.05
C ALA A 14 -4.10 31.58 -3.99
N ILE A 15 -4.00 30.25 -3.99
CA ILE A 15 -5.18 29.36 -3.91
C ILE A 15 -5.92 29.56 -2.57
N TYR A 16 -5.20 29.64 -1.46
CA TYR A 16 -5.76 29.89 -0.13
C TYR A 16 -6.59 31.19 -0.10
N SER A 17 -6.06 32.29 -0.64
CA SER A 17 -6.71 33.60 -0.63
C SER A 17 -8.08 33.65 -1.33
N ILE A 18 -8.31 32.77 -2.30
CA ILE A 18 -9.59 32.67 -3.03
C ILE A 18 -10.47 31.53 -2.52
N SER A 19 -9.98 30.70 -1.58
CA SER A 19 -10.70 29.51 -1.12
C SER A 19 -11.86 29.82 -0.16
N GLY A 20 -11.87 31.00 0.46
CA GLY A 20 -12.83 31.37 1.50
C GLY A 20 -12.68 30.60 2.82
N PHE A 21 -11.59 29.83 3.00
CA PHE A 21 -11.35 29.09 4.23
C PHE A 21 -11.06 30.06 5.41
N PRO A 22 -11.75 29.94 6.55
CA PRO A 22 -11.67 30.92 7.63
C PRO A 22 -10.46 30.75 8.57
N GLY A 23 -9.76 29.62 8.50
CA GLY A 23 -8.56 29.34 9.31
C GLY A 23 -7.27 29.81 8.66
N THR A 24 -6.13 29.44 9.22
CA THR A 24 -4.80 29.78 8.70
C THR A 24 -4.46 29.02 7.41
N ILE A 25 -3.49 29.53 6.63
CA ILE A 25 -2.94 28.79 5.48
C ILE A 25 -2.36 27.43 5.88
N THR A 26 -1.78 27.32 7.07
CA THR A 26 -1.21 26.07 7.61
C THR A 26 -2.30 25.01 7.83
N GLU A 27 -3.41 25.41 8.45
CA GLU A 27 -4.59 24.55 8.61
C GLU A 27 -5.21 24.19 7.27
N TRP A 28 -5.36 25.17 6.38
CA TRP A 28 -5.89 24.96 5.04
C TRP A 28 -5.03 23.99 4.23
N ALA A 29 -3.71 24.13 4.26
CA ALA A 29 -2.77 23.26 3.55
C ALA A 29 -2.65 21.87 4.19
N GLY A 30 -3.30 21.63 5.33
CA GLY A 30 -3.29 20.34 6.04
C GLY A 30 -1.95 20.03 6.70
N LEU A 31 -1.16 21.05 7.04
CA LEU A 31 0.15 20.87 7.69
C LEU A 31 -0.07 20.63 9.18
N ARG A 32 0.33 19.45 9.67
CA ARG A 32 0.05 19.00 11.05
C ARG A 32 1.25 19.08 11.98
N GLN A 33 2.42 19.42 11.46
CA GLN A 33 3.67 19.46 12.21
C GLN A 33 4.69 20.31 11.46
N ASN A 34 5.78 20.65 12.16
CA ASN A 34 6.97 21.19 11.51
C ASN A 34 7.53 20.17 10.52
N HIS A 35 7.96 20.64 9.36
CA HIS A 35 8.56 19.80 8.32
C HIS A 35 10.02 19.53 8.62
N GLY A 36 10.45 18.30 8.37
CA GLY A 36 11.87 17.98 8.35
C GLY A 36 12.47 18.51 7.06
N ALA A 37 13.66 19.13 7.13
CA ALA A 37 14.44 19.45 5.94
C ALA A 37 15.82 18.79 6.09
N ALA A 38 16.27 18.12 5.04
CA ALA A 38 17.61 17.57 4.97
C ALA A 38 18.45 18.41 4.01
N HIS A 39 19.68 18.74 4.43
CA HIS A 39 20.69 19.43 3.62
C HIS A 39 21.82 18.44 3.23
N PRO A 40 22.69 18.77 2.24
CA PRO A 40 23.72 17.86 1.76
C PRO A 40 24.60 17.30 2.89
N GLY A 41 24.78 15.97 2.92
CA GLY A 41 25.61 15.25 3.92
C GLY A 41 24.86 14.26 4.83
N GLY A 42 23.53 14.19 4.74
CA GLY A 42 22.70 13.17 5.42
C GLY A 42 22.44 11.90 4.60
N GLN A 43 21.44 11.09 4.98
CA GLN A 43 21.03 9.87 4.27
C GLN A 43 20.45 10.12 2.86
N HIS A 44 20.24 11.40 2.47
CA HIS A 44 19.74 11.78 1.16
C HIS A 44 20.91 12.14 0.25
N THR A 45 21.27 11.20 -0.62
CA THR A 45 22.46 11.22 -1.49
C THR A 45 22.44 12.30 -2.58
N THR A 46 21.30 12.99 -2.81
CA THR A 46 21.09 13.84 -4.00
C THR A 46 20.88 15.33 -3.72
N GLY A 47 20.71 15.76 -2.46
CA GLY A 47 20.59 17.17 -2.10
C GLY A 47 19.45 17.50 -1.17
N ASP A 48 19.03 18.78 -1.18
CA ASP A 48 17.99 19.31 -0.31
C ASP A 48 16.65 18.56 -0.48
N ALA A 49 16.06 18.14 0.64
CA ALA A 49 14.76 17.49 0.68
C ALA A 49 13.87 18.09 1.78
N ILE A 50 12.55 17.88 1.65
CA ILE A 50 11.55 18.21 2.67
C ILE A 50 10.62 17.02 2.92
N ASP A 51 10.40 16.72 4.20
CA ASP A 51 9.41 15.76 4.66
C ASP A 51 8.19 16.48 5.22
N VAL A 52 7.05 16.33 4.56
CA VAL A 52 5.79 16.94 4.99
C VAL A 52 4.95 15.93 5.75
N ASN A 53 4.48 16.33 6.94
CA ASN A 53 3.61 15.51 7.78
C ASN A 53 4.24 14.13 8.09
N TYR A 54 5.56 14.08 8.33
CA TYR A 54 6.31 12.84 8.57
C TYR A 54 5.68 11.90 9.61
N GLU A 55 5.07 12.39 10.70
CA GLU A 55 4.45 11.49 11.70
C GLU A 55 3.19 10.79 11.18
N SER A 56 2.49 11.37 10.20
CA SER A 56 1.25 10.81 9.65
C SER A 56 1.41 10.18 8.27
N ASN A 57 2.34 10.65 7.45
CA ASN A 57 2.68 10.06 6.16
C ASN A 57 3.76 8.98 6.32
N PRO A 58 3.49 7.75 5.87
CA PRO A 58 4.40 6.63 6.01
C PRO A 58 5.25 6.39 4.76
N TYR A 59 6.22 5.50 4.91
CA TYR A 59 6.64 4.65 3.81
C TYR A 59 5.52 3.67 3.43
N ILE A 60 5.32 3.45 2.15
CA ILE A 60 4.42 2.43 1.62
C ILE A 60 5.16 1.49 0.68
N VAL A 61 4.45 0.44 0.29
CA VAL A 61 4.89 -0.45 -0.77
C VAL A 61 4.24 -0.01 -2.06
N VAL A 62 5.03 -0.01 -3.14
CA VAL A 62 4.52 0.20 -4.50
C VAL A 62 4.59 -1.10 -5.29
N ARG A 63 3.75 -1.19 -6.32
CA ARG A 63 3.79 -2.28 -7.31
C ARG A 63 3.93 -1.69 -8.69
N THR A 64 5.05 -1.95 -9.35
CA THR A 64 5.34 -1.40 -10.68
C THR A 64 5.62 -2.54 -11.68
N PRO A 65 4.68 -2.82 -12.59
CA PRO A 65 4.92 -3.68 -13.74
C PRO A 65 5.96 -3.04 -14.66
N THR A 66 6.96 -3.80 -15.08
CA THR A 66 8.02 -3.31 -15.97
C THR A 66 7.69 -3.58 -17.42
N SER A 67 8.34 -2.87 -18.34
CA SER A 67 8.27 -3.17 -19.77
C SER A 67 8.71 -4.59 -20.15
N ALA A 68 9.43 -5.28 -19.26
CA ALA A 68 9.85 -6.67 -19.45
C ALA A 68 8.80 -7.69 -18.95
N GLY A 69 7.65 -7.24 -18.43
CA GLY A 69 6.62 -8.11 -17.87
C GLY A 69 6.91 -8.61 -16.44
N GLU A 70 7.97 -8.11 -15.82
CA GLU A 70 8.27 -8.32 -14.40
C GLU A 70 7.40 -7.42 -13.52
N VAL A 71 7.11 -7.84 -12.30
CA VAL A 71 6.48 -6.97 -11.30
C VAL A 71 7.47 -6.67 -10.18
N VAL A 72 7.85 -5.40 -10.05
CA VAL A 72 8.74 -4.91 -9.00
C VAL A 72 7.91 -4.39 -7.82
N TYR A 73 8.20 -4.91 -6.64
CA TYR A 73 7.60 -4.48 -5.37
C TYR A 73 8.57 -3.52 -4.67
N GLY A 74 8.38 -2.22 -4.89
CA GLY A 74 9.21 -1.15 -4.35
C GLY A 74 8.78 -0.70 -2.96
N GLY A 75 9.52 0.27 -2.42
CA GLY A 75 9.32 0.87 -1.11
C GLY A 75 10.66 1.27 -0.52
N GLU A 76 10.65 1.69 0.74
CA GLU A 76 11.86 2.13 1.43
C GLU A 76 13.01 1.12 1.30
N ALA A 77 14.19 1.60 0.94
CA ALA A 77 15.37 0.77 0.81
C ALA A 77 15.84 0.29 2.18
N PRO A 78 16.19 -0.99 2.36
CA PRO A 78 16.67 -1.46 3.64
C PRO A 78 18.05 -0.86 3.95
N SER A 79 18.30 -0.57 5.23
CA SER A 79 19.63 -0.15 5.70
C SER A 79 20.62 -1.33 5.69
N THR A 80 21.85 -1.11 6.13
CA THR A 80 22.94 -2.11 6.13
C THR A 80 22.63 -3.40 6.92
N SER A 81 21.63 -3.40 7.79
CA SER A 81 21.10 -4.61 8.47
C SER A 81 19.81 -5.12 7.82
N ALA A 82 19.81 -5.21 6.48
CA ALA A 82 18.64 -5.53 5.68
C ALA A 82 18.06 -6.92 6.01
N PRO A 83 16.72 -7.06 6.06
CA PRO A 83 16.09 -8.37 6.01
C PRO A 83 16.47 -9.14 4.74
N PRO A 84 16.35 -10.48 4.74
CA PRO A 84 16.54 -11.27 3.52
C PRO A 84 15.67 -10.74 2.38
N ALA A 85 16.25 -10.54 1.20
CA ALA A 85 15.56 -9.93 0.06
C ALA A 85 14.25 -10.66 -0.32
N SER A 86 14.23 -11.99 -0.22
CA SER A 86 13.02 -12.81 -0.44
C SER A 86 11.92 -12.51 0.59
N ALA A 87 12.29 -12.40 1.87
CA ALA A 87 11.34 -12.09 2.94
C ALA A 87 10.80 -10.66 2.81
N LEU A 88 11.66 -9.70 2.45
CA LEU A 88 11.25 -8.32 2.16
C LEU A 88 10.29 -8.27 0.97
N ARG A 89 10.61 -8.94 -0.14
CA ARG A 89 9.73 -9.05 -1.32
C ARG A 89 8.37 -9.64 -0.94
N MET A 90 8.34 -10.72 -0.15
CA MET A 90 7.10 -11.36 0.28
C MET A 90 6.26 -10.46 1.19
N MET A 91 6.90 -9.73 2.10
CA MET A 91 6.21 -8.72 2.93
C MET A 91 5.57 -7.65 2.04
N ARG A 92 6.34 -7.13 1.07
CA ARG A 92 5.87 -6.09 0.15
C ARG A 92 4.70 -6.58 -0.72
N LEU A 93 4.84 -7.74 -1.36
CA LEU A 93 3.77 -8.36 -2.14
C LEU A 93 2.48 -8.45 -1.32
N ARG A 94 2.56 -8.98 -0.09
CA ARG A 94 1.38 -9.12 0.78
C ARG A 94 0.75 -7.76 1.13
N ALA A 95 1.54 -6.72 1.35
CA ALA A 95 1.01 -5.37 1.58
C ALA A 95 0.23 -4.87 0.35
N THR A 96 0.72 -5.13 -0.86
CA THR A 96 -0.01 -4.74 -2.09
C THR A 96 -1.33 -5.50 -2.27
N VAL A 97 -1.38 -6.77 -1.85
CA VAL A 97 -2.63 -7.56 -1.82
C VAL A 97 -3.65 -6.97 -0.84
N VAL A 98 -3.19 -6.43 0.29
CA VAL A 98 -4.09 -5.71 1.22
C VAL A 98 -4.67 -4.46 0.57
N PHE A 99 -3.84 -3.69 -0.14
CA PHE A 99 -4.30 -2.49 -0.86
C PHE A 99 -5.31 -2.85 -1.95
N ASP A 100 -5.05 -3.90 -2.74
CA ASP A 100 -5.99 -4.40 -3.76
C ASP A 100 -7.31 -4.82 -3.15
N ARG A 101 -7.27 -5.62 -2.08
CA ARG A 101 -8.47 -6.09 -1.39
C ARG A 101 -9.29 -4.92 -0.85
N ALA A 102 -8.65 -3.91 -0.26
CA ALA A 102 -9.34 -2.74 0.25
C ALA A 102 -10.03 -1.95 -0.86
N VAL A 103 -9.35 -1.73 -2.00
CA VAL A 103 -9.94 -1.09 -3.18
C VAL A 103 -11.09 -1.92 -3.73
N ALA A 104 -10.88 -3.24 -3.88
CA ALA A 104 -11.89 -4.15 -4.36
C ALA A 104 -13.13 -4.13 -3.48
N PHE A 105 -12.98 -4.35 -2.17
CA PHE A 105 -14.08 -4.38 -1.19
C PHE A 105 -15.02 -3.18 -1.26
N LEU A 106 -14.49 -1.99 -1.57
CA LEU A 106 -15.30 -0.76 -1.66
C LEU A 106 -15.84 -0.46 -3.05
N THR A 107 -15.42 -1.21 -4.07
CA THR A 107 -15.76 -0.92 -5.46
C THR A 107 -16.30 -2.15 -6.18
N SER A 108 -15.44 -3.10 -6.56
CA SER A 108 -15.79 -4.37 -7.18
C SER A 108 -14.71 -5.41 -6.92
N SER A 109 -15.07 -6.70 -6.94
CA SER A 109 -14.11 -7.80 -6.76
C SER A 109 -13.00 -7.84 -7.81
N SER A 110 -13.14 -7.10 -8.91
CA SER A 110 -12.13 -7.01 -9.98
C SER A 110 -11.18 -5.82 -9.82
N SER A 111 -11.50 -4.83 -8.98
CA SER A 111 -10.70 -3.63 -8.83
C SER A 111 -9.39 -3.92 -8.09
N VAL A 112 -8.32 -3.20 -8.41
CA VAL A 112 -7.02 -3.31 -7.73
C VAL A 112 -6.46 -1.93 -7.43
N ALA A 113 -5.53 -1.84 -6.49
CA ALA A 113 -4.90 -0.58 -6.14
C ALA A 113 -3.88 -0.18 -7.22
N SER A 114 -3.97 1.07 -7.69
CA SER A 114 -3.04 1.66 -8.64
C SER A 114 -1.96 2.47 -7.92
N ILE A 115 -0.96 1.77 -7.40
CA ILE A 115 0.10 2.27 -6.51
C ILE A 115 1.50 2.06 -7.09
N GLY A 116 1.66 2.22 -8.41
CA GLY A 116 2.97 2.10 -9.07
C GLY A 116 3.76 3.41 -9.11
N ALA A 117 5.03 3.31 -9.52
CA ALA A 117 5.83 4.48 -9.91
C ALA A 117 5.15 5.28 -11.03
N ARG A 118 5.44 6.58 -11.13
CA ARG A 118 4.78 7.50 -12.07
C ARG A 118 4.95 7.05 -13.51
N ALA A 119 3.87 6.87 -14.25
CA ALA A 119 3.98 6.54 -15.67
C ALA A 119 4.56 7.70 -16.49
N PRO A 120 5.22 7.42 -17.64
CA PRO A 120 5.69 8.47 -18.53
C PRO A 120 4.58 9.44 -18.93
N GLY A 121 4.75 10.73 -18.66
CA GLY A 121 3.76 11.77 -18.95
C GLY A 121 2.57 11.84 -17.98
N GLU A 122 2.55 11.02 -16.92
CA GLU A 122 1.46 11.03 -15.94
C GLU A 122 1.49 12.31 -15.08
N PRO A 123 0.43 13.14 -15.12
CA PRO A 123 0.39 14.37 -14.35
C PRO A 123 0.29 14.09 -12.84
N THR A 124 0.85 14.98 -12.03
CA THR A 124 0.85 14.84 -10.55
C THR A 124 -0.56 14.71 -9.96
N THR A 125 -1.57 15.34 -10.58
CA THR A 125 -2.98 15.14 -10.21
C THR A 125 -3.43 13.69 -10.36
N SER A 126 -3.08 13.01 -11.46
CA SER A 126 -3.43 11.61 -11.69
C SER A 126 -2.78 10.71 -10.64
N VAL A 127 -1.49 10.92 -10.38
CA VAL A 127 -0.75 10.20 -9.33
C VAL A 127 -1.43 10.40 -7.98
N PHE A 128 -1.69 11.64 -7.58
CA PHE A 128 -2.33 11.94 -6.30
C PHE A 128 -3.70 11.26 -6.18
N GLN A 129 -4.52 11.31 -7.23
CA GLN A 129 -5.84 10.69 -7.25
C GLN A 129 -5.78 9.19 -7.06
N ARG A 130 -4.92 8.47 -7.79
CA ARG A 130 -4.84 7.00 -7.69
C ARG A 130 -4.27 6.51 -6.35
N PHE A 131 -3.26 7.19 -5.80
CA PHE A 131 -2.78 6.91 -4.44
C PHE A 131 -3.83 7.29 -3.39
N GLY A 132 -4.58 8.37 -3.61
CA GLY A 132 -5.69 8.79 -2.75
C GLY A 132 -6.83 7.78 -2.70
N VAL A 133 -7.20 7.19 -3.84
CA VAL A 133 -8.18 6.09 -3.90
C VAL A 133 -7.72 4.90 -3.06
N ALA A 134 -6.47 4.45 -3.23
CA ALA A 134 -5.94 3.33 -2.47
C ALA A 134 -5.81 3.63 -0.96
N SER A 135 -5.36 4.84 -0.59
CA SER A 135 -5.26 5.28 0.82
C SER A 135 -6.62 5.34 1.49
N ASN A 136 -7.59 5.98 0.85
CA ASN A 136 -8.97 6.09 1.36
C ASN A 136 -9.60 4.70 1.48
N ALA A 137 -9.39 3.84 0.48
CA ALA A 137 -9.94 2.50 0.50
C ALA A 137 -9.38 1.66 1.65
N LEU A 138 -8.05 1.67 1.84
CA LEU A 138 -7.40 1.03 2.98
C LEU A 138 -7.97 1.54 4.30
N SER A 139 -8.07 2.86 4.46
CA SER A 139 -8.59 3.49 5.67
C SER A 139 -10.01 3.02 5.98
N ARG A 140 -10.95 3.14 5.03
CA ARG A 140 -12.36 2.76 5.23
C ARG A 140 -12.54 1.27 5.47
N TYR A 141 -11.81 0.42 4.72
CA TYR A 141 -11.83 -1.02 4.89
C TYR A 141 -11.38 -1.44 6.29
N LEU A 142 -10.23 -0.93 6.75
CA LEU A 142 -9.70 -1.27 8.07
C LEU A 142 -10.54 -0.68 9.21
N GLN A 143 -11.17 0.48 9.00
CA GLN A 143 -12.02 1.14 10.00
C GLN A 143 -13.29 0.36 10.36
N LEU A 144 -13.66 -0.67 9.59
CA LEU A 144 -14.70 -1.61 9.99
C LEU A 144 -14.36 -2.27 11.33
N VAL A 145 -13.07 -2.56 11.58
CA VAL A 145 -12.59 -3.21 12.82
C VAL A 145 -11.75 -2.27 13.68
N PHE A 146 -11.01 -1.34 13.09
CA PHE A 146 -10.03 -0.50 13.77
C PHE A 146 -10.48 0.94 13.97
N LYS A 147 -9.98 1.58 15.03
CA LYS A 147 -10.23 2.99 15.29
C LYS A 147 -9.22 3.83 14.51
N PRO A 148 -9.66 4.85 13.75
CA PRO A 148 -8.73 5.85 13.26
C PRO A 148 -8.19 6.67 14.44
N THR A 149 -6.97 7.16 14.29
CA THR A 149 -6.27 7.95 15.32
C THR A 149 -5.74 9.27 14.78
N VAL A 150 -6.14 9.71 13.58
CA VAL A 150 -5.71 11.00 13.02
C VAL A 150 -6.28 12.15 13.88
N PRO A 151 -5.45 12.93 14.58
CA PRO A 151 -5.93 14.02 15.41
C PRO A 151 -6.25 15.27 14.58
N THR A 152 -6.78 16.29 15.24
CA THR A 152 -6.90 17.66 14.71
C THR A 152 -5.51 18.29 14.47
N THR A 153 -5.48 19.49 13.88
CA THR A 153 -4.23 20.21 13.53
C THR A 153 -3.23 20.28 14.69
N PHE A 154 -1.94 20.13 14.39
CA PHE A 154 -0.79 20.24 15.33
C PHE A 154 -0.64 19.15 16.41
N VAL A 155 -1.37 18.04 16.30
CA VAL A 155 -1.10 16.85 17.12
C VAL A 155 -0.83 15.68 16.17
N PRO A 156 0.39 15.12 16.13
CA PRO A 156 0.68 13.95 15.30
C PRO A 156 -0.13 12.74 15.80
N PRO A 157 -0.53 11.82 14.90
CA PRO A 157 -1.22 10.61 15.31
C PRO A 157 -0.34 9.78 16.26
N PRO A 158 -0.93 9.13 17.27
CA PRO A 158 -0.18 8.25 18.15
C PRO A 158 0.44 7.11 17.34
N ARG A 159 1.71 6.82 17.64
CA ARG A 159 2.43 5.66 17.09
C ARG A 159 1.93 4.38 17.72
N LEU A 160 1.90 3.30 16.94
CA LEU A 160 1.63 1.96 17.44
C LEU A 160 2.93 1.35 17.94
N ILE A 161 3.07 1.24 19.27
CA ILE A 161 4.28 0.74 19.92
C ILE A 161 4.08 -0.72 20.36
N ARG A 162 4.23 -1.64 19.40
CA ARG A 162 4.26 -3.10 19.63
C ARG A 162 4.80 -3.83 18.42
N THR A 163 5.44 -4.98 18.66
CA THR A 163 5.82 -5.93 17.62
C THR A 163 4.57 -6.43 16.88
N PRO A 164 4.60 -6.53 15.53
CA PRO A 164 3.50 -7.13 14.76
C PRO A 164 3.33 -8.61 15.11
N VAL A 165 2.11 -9.11 14.93
CA VAL A 165 1.78 -10.53 15.07
C VAL A 165 2.56 -11.33 14.03
N ALA A 166 3.37 -12.27 14.49
CA ALA A 166 4.15 -13.13 13.60
C ALA A 166 3.24 -13.90 12.63
N ASN A 167 3.62 -13.94 11.36
CA ASN A 167 2.86 -14.61 10.30
C ASN A 167 1.38 -14.19 10.23
N ALA A 168 1.08 -12.91 10.49
CA ALA A 168 -0.28 -12.40 10.57
C ALA A 168 -1.17 -12.83 9.40
N PHE A 169 -0.66 -12.86 8.16
CA PHE A 169 -1.40 -13.28 6.96
C PHE A 169 -2.10 -14.64 7.06
N SER A 170 -1.61 -15.56 7.90
CA SER A 170 -2.18 -16.89 8.13
C SER A 170 -2.56 -17.14 9.59
N ALA A 171 -2.38 -16.15 10.48
CA ALA A 171 -2.65 -16.29 11.90
C ALA A 171 -4.15 -16.54 12.16
N SER A 172 -4.45 -17.27 13.23
CA SER A 172 -5.83 -17.47 13.67
C SER A 172 -6.41 -16.18 14.27
N LYS A 173 -7.74 -16.04 14.29
CA LYS A 173 -8.42 -14.92 14.96
C LYS A 173 -7.97 -14.78 16.41
N ALA A 174 -7.88 -15.89 17.15
CA ALA A 174 -7.43 -15.90 18.54
C ALA A 174 -5.99 -15.36 18.70
N THR A 175 -5.08 -15.79 17.82
CA THR A 175 -3.69 -15.29 17.81
C THR A 175 -3.64 -13.79 17.52
N LEU A 176 -4.44 -13.30 16.56
CA LEU A 176 -4.50 -11.89 16.21
C LEU A 176 -5.06 -11.05 17.36
N LEU A 177 -6.18 -11.47 17.96
CA LEU A 177 -6.79 -10.76 19.08
C LEU A 177 -5.91 -10.74 20.34
N ALA A 178 -5.07 -11.76 20.54
CA ALA A 178 -4.09 -11.77 21.62
C ALA A 178 -2.92 -10.79 21.39
N GLY A 179 -2.52 -10.58 20.13
CA GLY A 179 -1.39 -9.71 19.79
C GLY A 179 -1.77 -8.27 19.42
N ILE A 180 -3.05 -7.98 19.17
CA ILE A 180 -3.57 -6.67 18.79
C ILE A 180 -4.31 -6.05 19.98
N SER A 181 -3.88 -4.88 20.42
CA SER A 181 -4.47 -4.20 21.58
C SER A 181 -5.95 -3.87 21.34
N ALA A 182 -6.80 -4.10 22.36
CA ALA A 182 -8.19 -3.66 22.34
C ALA A 182 -8.35 -2.13 22.21
N ALA A 183 -7.30 -1.36 22.55
CA ALA A 183 -7.31 0.09 22.38
C ALA A 183 -7.29 0.51 20.89
N GLU A 184 -6.68 -0.29 20.01
CA GLU A 184 -6.55 0.00 18.58
C GLU A 184 -7.84 -0.30 17.78
N ARG A 185 -8.73 -1.11 18.36
CA ARG A 185 -9.88 -1.68 17.66
C ARG A 185 -11.21 -1.32 18.31
N TRP A 186 -12.28 -1.38 17.52
CA TRP A 186 -13.64 -1.33 18.06
C TRP A 186 -13.91 -2.57 18.92
N PRO A 187 -14.85 -2.49 19.89
CA PRO A 187 -15.38 -3.69 20.53
C PRO A 187 -15.86 -4.70 19.48
N ASP A 188 -15.68 -6.00 19.72
CA ASP A 188 -15.98 -7.07 18.75
C ASP A 188 -17.40 -6.98 18.18
N ALA A 189 -18.38 -6.64 19.01
CA ALA A 189 -19.78 -6.46 18.58
C ALA A 189 -19.96 -5.27 17.63
N VAL A 190 -19.24 -4.16 17.85
CA VAL A 190 -19.28 -2.98 16.97
C VAL A 190 -18.60 -3.31 15.64
N ALA A 191 -17.45 -3.98 15.67
CA ALA A 191 -16.76 -4.42 14.47
C ALA A 191 -17.62 -5.37 13.63
N ALA A 192 -18.25 -6.36 14.28
CA ALA A 192 -19.19 -7.27 13.61
C ALA A 192 -20.39 -6.53 13.01
N SER A 193 -20.95 -5.53 13.70
CA SER A 193 -22.03 -4.69 13.19
C SER A 193 -21.61 -3.89 11.96
N ASN A 194 -20.45 -3.24 12.00
CA ASN A 194 -19.91 -2.48 10.87
C ASN A 194 -19.72 -3.37 9.62
N ILE A 195 -19.14 -4.55 9.80
CA ILE A 195 -18.95 -5.52 8.73
C ILE A 195 -20.30 -6.01 8.21
N SER A 196 -21.21 -6.40 9.09
CA SER A 196 -22.55 -6.88 8.69
C SER A 196 -23.30 -5.81 7.89
N ALA A 197 -23.20 -4.54 8.27
CA ALA A 197 -23.82 -3.44 7.54
C ALA A 197 -23.25 -3.33 6.12
N ALA A 198 -21.93 -3.38 5.97
CA ALA A 198 -21.26 -3.33 4.66
C ALA A 198 -21.63 -4.53 3.76
N LEU A 199 -21.65 -5.74 4.31
CA LEU A 199 -21.97 -6.96 3.55
C LEU A 199 -23.46 -7.09 3.21
N SER A 200 -24.34 -6.43 3.98
CA SER A 200 -25.79 -6.44 3.74
C SER A 200 -26.25 -5.47 2.64
N ASP A 201 -25.37 -4.58 2.17
CA ASP A 201 -25.67 -3.71 1.04
C ASP A 201 -25.90 -4.55 -0.23
N PRO A 202 -27.07 -4.46 -0.89
CA PRO A 202 -27.33 -5.17 -2.14
C PRO A 202 -26.28 -4.90 -3.23
N ALA A 203 -25.69 -3.71 -3.26
CA ALA A 203 -24.63 -3.36 -4.19
C ALA A 203 -23.34 -4.16 -3.91
N PHE A 204 -23.07 -4.53 -2.65
CA PHE A 204 -21.91 -5.34 -2.31
C PHE A 204 -21.99 -6.71 -2.98
N GLY A 205 -23.11 -7.43 -2.84
CA GLY A 205 -23.29 -8.74 -3.47
C GLY A 205 -23.21 -8.70 -5.00
N ALA A 206 -23.77 -7.65 -5.61
CA ALA A 206 -23.72 -7.45 -7.06
C ALA A 206 -22.30 -7.18 -7.58
N ASN A 207 -21.50 -6.39 -6.85
CA ASN A 207 -20.16 -6.01 -7.24
C ASN A 207 -19.07 -7.02 -6.81
N HIS A 208 -19.41 -7.98 -5.94
CA HIS A 208 -18.47 -8.97 -5.41
C HIS A 208 -18.98 -10.41 -5.55
N PRO A 209 -19.28 -10.88 -6.77
CA PRO A 209 -19.76 -12.23 -6.98
C PRO A 209 -18.74 -13.25 -6.45
N GLY A 210 -19.22 -14.21 -5.66
CA GLY A 210 -18.42 -15.30 -5.10
C GLY A 210 -17.61 -14.94 -3.85
N TRP A 211 -17.60 -13.67 -3.41
CA TRP A 211 -16.97 -13.31 -2.15
C TRP A 211 -17.82 -13.76 -0.95
N SER A 212 -17.14 -14.12 0.14
CA SER A 212 -17.80 -14.53 1.37
C SER A 212 -18.65 -13.39 1.95
N THR A 213 -19.86 -13.71 2.43
CA THR A 213 -20.70 -12.81 3.23
C THR A 213 -20.60 -13.13 4.74
N ASP A 214 -19.69 -14.02 5.14
CA ASP A 214 -19.46 -14.38 6.53
C ASP A 214 -18.73 -13.24 7.26
N VAL A 215 -19.37 -12.71 8.31
CA VAL A 215 -18.84 -11.64 9.15
C VAL A 215 -17.57 -12.08 9.89
N ASP A 216 -17.48 -13.33 10.34
CA ASP A 216 -16.32 -13.82 11.09
C ASP A 216 -15.08 -13.96 10.19
N PHE A 217 -15.30 -14.42 8.95
CA PHE A 217 -14.28 -14.41 7.90
C PHE A 217 -13.71 -12.99 7.72
N TRP A 218 -14.56 -12.00 7.47
CA TRP A 218 -14.11 -10.63 7.22
C TRP A 218 -13.46 -9.97 8.44
N PHE A 219 -13.98 -10.22 9.64
CA PHE A 219 -13.34 -9.73 10.86
C PHE A 219 -11.92 -10.30 10.97
N THR A 220 -11.77 -11.62 10.86
CA THR A 220 -10.46 -12.26 10.89
C THR A 220 -9.55 -11.72 9.79
N GLN A 221 -10.07 -11.55 8.57
CA GLN A 221 -9.28 -11.07 7.45
C GLN A 221 -8.81 -9.63 7.63
N ILE A 222 -9.67 -8.73 8.09
CA ILE A 222 -9.30 -7.33 8.37
C ILE A 222 -8.23 -7.25 9.48
N LEU A 223 -8.28 -8.11 10.50
CA LEU A 223 -7.22 -8.20 11.51
C LEU A 223 -5.87 -8.60 10.89
N ARG A 224 -5.87 -9.57 9.96
CA ARG A 224 -4.65 -9.98 9.25
C ARG A 224 -4.11 -8.85 8.38
N ASP A 225 -5.00 -8.20 7.64
CA ASP A 225 -4.67 -7.14 6.70
C ASP A 225 -4.10 -5.92 7.41
N TYR A 226 -4.65 -5.55 8.58
CA TYR A 226 -4.12 -4.48 9.42
C TYR A 226 -2.66 -4.74 9.84
N GLU A 227 -2.36 -5.97 10.29
CA GLU A 227 -0.99 -6.35 10.68
C GLU A 227 -0.03 -6.40 9.50
N VAL A 228 -0.50 -6.85 8.32
CA VAL A 228 0.32 -6.86 7.11
C VAL A 228 0.58 -5.43 6.62
N ALA A 229 -0.43 -4.57 6.61
CA ALA A 229 -0.32 -3.19 6.14
C ALA A 229 0.52 -2.31 7.08
N ARG A 230 0.53 -2.56 8.39
CA ARG A 230 1.31 -1.71 9.31
C ARG A 230 2.81 -1.91 9.24
N ILE A 231 3.29 -3.06 8.77
CA ILE A 231 4.73 -3.35 8.68
C ILE A 231 5.47 -2.33 7.80
N PRO A 232 5.08 -2.08 6.54
CA PRO A 232 5.74 -1.06 5.73
C PRO A 232 5.52 0.37 6.26
N LEU A 233 4.45 0.61 7.01
CA LEU A 233 4.09 1.90 7.62
C LEU A 233 4.94 2.27 8.85
N GLN A 234 6.13 1.71 8.96
CA GLN A 234 7.04 1.83 10.08
C GLN A 234 7.73 3.20 10.20
N PHE A 235 8.26 3.44 11.40
CA PHE A 235 9.24 4.50 11.63
C PHE A 235 10.65 3.90 11.63
N GLY A 236 11.59 4.58 10.98
CA GLY A 236 12.99 4.16 10.93
C GLY A 236 13.28 3.04 9.92
N PRO A 237 14.43 2.36 10.05
CA PRO A 237 14.96 1.45 9.04
C PRO A 237 14.10 0.21 8.79
N VAL A 238 13.95 -0.20 7.53
CA VAL A 238 13.13 -1.35 7.10
C VAL A 238 13.35 -2.58 7.96
N ALA A 239 12.27 -3.10 8.54
CA ALA A 239 12.26 -4.31 9.35
C ALA A 239 11.04 -5.18 9.00
N LEU A 240 11.15 -6.49 9.23
CA LEU A 240 10.00 -7.40 9.09
C LEU A 240 9.09 -7.43 10.33
N ALA A 241 9.57 -6.88 11.44
CA ALA A 241 8.85 -6.81 12.72
C ALA A 241 9.09 -5.46 13.42
N PRO A 242 8.75 -4.33 12.77
CA PRO A 242 8.98 -3.00 13.33
C PRO A 242 8.13 -2.78 14.58
N THR A 243 8.76 -2.31 15.67
CA THR A 243 8.06 -2.08 16.95
C THR A 243 7.33 -0.74 17.02
N SER A 244 7.60 0.17 16.10
CA SER A 244 6.99 1.50 16.01
C SER A 244 6.46 1.73 14.60
N THR A 245 5.13 1.77 14.46
CA THR A 245 4.47 1.97 13.17
C THR A 245 3.39 3.05 13.24
N ARG A 246 2.95 3.55 12.09
CA ARG A 246 1.71 4.33 11.98
C ARG A 246 0.50 3.40 11.99
N ASN A 247 -0.68 3.97 12.21
CA ASN A 247 -1.96 3.25 12.20
C ASN A 247 -2.53 3.20 10.77
N PRO A 248 -2.58 2.03 10.11
CA PRO A 248 -3.09 1.93 8.74
C PRO A 248 -4.58 2.26 8.59
N ALA A 249 -5.36 2.25 9.68
CA ALA A 249 -6.75 2.69 9.66
C ALA A 249 -6.89 4.20 9.33
N ASN A 250 -5.80 4.95 9.39
CA ASN A 250 -5.72 6.34 8.95
C ASN A 250 -5.49 6.49 7.43
N GLY A 251 -5.28 5.39 6.71
CA GLY A 251 -4.73 5.42 5.36
C GLY A 251 -3.23 5.73 5.37
N PHE A 252 -2.69 6.11 4.21
CA PHE A 252 -1.27 6.44 4.05
C PHE A 252 -1.02 7.77 3.35
N LEU A 253 -2.04 8.49 2.90
CA LEU A 253 -1.91 9.79 2.23
C LEU A 253 -2.61 10.88 3.07
N ASP A 254 -1.85 11.50 3.97
CA ASP A 254 -2.23 12.68 4.74
C ASP A 254 -1.47 13.91 4.22
N LEU A 255 -1.62 14.14 2.91
CA LEU A 255 -1.17 15.33 2.20
C LEU A 255 -2.36 15.90 1.43
N ARG A 256 -2.46 17.23 1.42
CA ARG A 256 -3.49 17.91 0.63
C ARG A 256 -3.09 17.93 -0.85
N HIS A 257 -4.06 17.78 -1.75
CA HIS A 257 -3.82 17.73 -3.20
C HIS A 257 -3.06 18.96 -3.71
N GLU A 258 -3.50 20.14 -3.29
CA GLU A 258 -2.94 21.43 -3.71
C GLU A 258 -1.51 21.60 -3.23
N LEU A 259 -1.17 21.10 -2.04
CA LEU A 259 0.20 21.07 -1.54
C LEU A 259 1.09 20.20 -2.44
N VAL A 260 0.64 18.99 -2.77
CA VAL A 260 1.39 18.10 -3.66
C VAL A 260 1.56 18.71 -5.05
N LEU A 261 0.53 19.35 -5.60
CA LEU A 261 0.65 20.05 -6.87
C LEU A 261 1.62 21.23 -6.80
N ALA A 262 1.57 22.00 -5.72
CA ALA A 262 2.48 23.11 -5.49
C ALA A 262 3.93 22.68 -5.24
N LEU A 263 4.21 21.40 -4.98
CA LEU A 263 5.58 20.89 -4.80
C LEU A 263 6.09 20.11 -6.02
N ALA A 264 5.23 19.33 -6.69
CA ALA A 264 5.65 18.30 -7.63
C ALA A 264 5.02 18.39 -9.04
N SER A 265 4.26 19.44 -9.38
CA SER A 265 3.71 19.59 -10.74
C SER A 265 4.78 19.88 -11.80
N ASP A 266 4.50 19.48 -13.03
CA ASP A 266 5.39 19.76 -14.16
C ASP A 266 5.54 21.27 -14.44
N PRO A 267 6.61 21.69 -15.16
CA PRO A 267 6.92 23.10 -15.40
C PRO A 267 5.74 23.96 -15.92
N PRO A 268 5.76 25.30 -15.72
CA PRO A 268 6.98 26.10 -15.57
C PRO A 268 7.66 26.10 -14.18
N LEU A 269 6.98 25.80 -13.07
CA LEU A 269 7.51 25.30 -11.76
C LEU A 269 6.30 24.68 -11.00
N PRO A 270 6.41 23.60 -10.18
CA PRO A 270 7.57 23.11 -9.42
C PRO A 270 7.89 21.59 -9.59
N THR A 271 9.09 21.31 -10.10
CA THR A 271 9.65 19.98 -10.35
C THR A 271 10.41 19.40 -9.14
N MET A 272 9.78 19.28 -7.95
CA MET A 272 10.31 18.34 -6.97
C MET A 272 9.87 16.92 -7.36
N ARG A 273 10.73 15.94 -7.08
CA ARG A 273 10.32 14.54 -7.12
C ARG A 273 9.49 14.26 -5.89
N TRP A 274 8.40 13.53 -6.05
CA TRP A 274 7.65 13.00 -4.93
C TRP A 274 8.06 11.56 -4.67
N GLY A 275 8.59 11.28 -3.48
CA GLY A 275 9.13 9.97 -3.09
C GLY A 275 8.13 8.82 -3.23
N VAL A 276 6.83 9.09 -3.24
CA VAL A 276 5.79 8.07 -3.41
C VAL A 276 5.83 7.40 -4.80
N CYS A 277 6.33 8.09 -5.83
CA CYS A 277 6.22 7.62 -7.22
C CYS A 277 7.41 7.95 -8.13
N ASP A 278 8.31 8.86 -7.75
CA ASP A 278 9.33 9.43 -8.64
C ASP A 278 10.75 8.86 -8.40
N PHE A 279 10.88 7.89 -7.50
CA PHE A 279 12.15 7.21 -7.17
C PHE A 279 12.34 5.92 -7.98
N GLY A 280 11.55 5.73 -9.03
CA GLY A 280 11.60 4.52 -9.85
C GLY A 280 10.92 3.33 -9.17
N SER A 281 10.89 2.19 -9.86
CA SER A 281 10.09 1.03 -9.46
C SER A 281 10.49 0.39 -8.13
N ALA A 282 11.76 0.47 -7.74
CA ALA A 282 12.32 -0.23 -6.58
C ALA A 282 12.28 0.59 -5.28
N GLU A 283 12.35 1.92 -5.39
CA GLU A 283 12.55 2.83 -4.24
C GLU A 283 11.37 3.77 -4.01
N SER A 284 10.40 3.84 -4.93
CA SER A 284 9.19 4.64 -4.70
C SER A 284 8.37 4.09 -3.53
N GLY A 285 7.75 4.98 -2.77
CA GLY A 285 6.92 4.64 -1.61
C GLY A 285 7.10 5.59 -0.42
N ASP A 286 7.97 6.59 -0.51
CA ASP A 286 8.17 7.59 0.54
C ASP A 286 7.14 8.73 0.40
N VAL A 287 6.01 8.62 1.09
CA VAL A 287 4.87 9.53 0.89
C VAL A 287 5.17 10.96 1.34
N MET A 288 5.97 11.14 2.39
CA MET A 288 6.26 12.47 2.94
C MET A 288 7.32 13.24 2.16
N HIS A 289 8.19 12.54 1.44
CA HIS A 289 9.45 13.10 0.94
C HIS A 289 9.31 13.79 -0.42
N PHE A 290 9.89 14.98 -0.51
CA PHE A 290 10.08 15.72 -1.76
C PHE A 290 11.53 16.20 -1.89
N ASP A 291 12.16 15.99 -3.05
CA ASP A 291 13.52 16.46 -3.31
C ASP A 291 13.73 17.06 -4.71
N LEU A 292 14.94 17.55 -4.97
CA LEU A 292 15.30 18.28 -6.19
C LEU A 292 15.97 17.43 -7.27
N ALA A 293 16.11 16.12 -7.09
CA ALA A 293 16.79 15.31 -8.10
C ALA A 293 15.92 15.14 -9.37
N ALA A 294 16.50 14.56 -10.42
CA ALA A 294 15.75 14.22 -11.62
C ALA A 294 14.85 13.00 -11.38
N ARG A 295 13.58 13.07 -11.80
CA ARG A 295 12.64 11.94 -11.68
C ARG A 295 13.26 10.70 -12.32
N LEU A 296 13.25 9.59 -11.60
CA LEU A 296 13.76 8.34 -12.13
C LEU A 296 12.72 7.73 -13.09
N PRO A 297 13.16 7.04 -14.15
CA PRO A 297 12.25 6.30 -15.00
C PRO A 297 11.45 5.31 -14.15
N SER A 298 10.13 5.27 -14.32
CA SER A 298 9.30 4.29 -13.60
C SER A 298 9.57 2.86 -14.03
N GLY A 299 10.11 2.66 -15.23
CA GLY A 299 10.16 1.34 -15.87
C GLY A 299 8.79 0.81 -16.28
N SER A 300 7.71 1.57 -16.05
CA SER A 300 6.33 1.21 -16.39
C SER A 300 6.15 1.03 -17.90
N ALA A 301 5.41 0.00 -18.29
CA ALA A 301 5.14 -0.33 -19.70
C ALA A 301 4.08 0.57 -20.38
N GLY A 302 3.44 1.49 -19.66
CA GLY A 302 2.31 2.26 -20.19
C GLY A 302 2.00 3.60 -19.47
N PRO A 303 1.08 4.41 -20.04
CA PRO A 303 0.77 5.78 -19.61
C PRO A 303 0.04 5.89 -18.25
N ILE A 304 -0.49 4.78 -17.77
CA ILE A 304 -0.93 4.56 -16.39
C ILE A 304 -0.31 3.21 -16.01
N PRO A 305 0.35 3.04 -14.84
CA PRO A 305 0.82 1.73 -14.44
C PRO A 305 -0.38 0.80 -14.50
N PRO A 306 -0.36 -0.29 -15.31
CA PRO A 306 -1.52 -1.13 -15.43
C PRO A 306 -1.87 -1.63 -14.04
N ASP A 307 -3.15 -1.54 -13.71
CA ASP A 307 -3.78 -2.28 -12.64
C ASP A 307 -3.35 -3.74 -12.79
N ALA A 308 -2.28 -4.14 -12.10
CA ALA A 308 -1.64 -5.44 -12.29
C ALA A 308 -2.45 -6.50 -11.56
N ARG A 309 -3.62 -6.79 -12.14
CA ARG A 309 -4.50 -7.87 -11.75
C ARG A 309 -3.76 -9.20 -11.90
N ILE A 310 -4.09 -10.14 -11.02
CA ILE A 310 -3.45 -11.45 -11.00
C ILE A 310 -4.06 -12.31 -12.11
N ASP A 311 -3.46 -12.24 -13.30
CA ASP A 311 -3.85 -13.08 -14.44
C ASP A 311 -3.21 -14.47 -14.36
N VAL A 312 -3.97 -15.44 -13.84
CA VAL A 312 -3.53 -16.84 -13.68
C VAL A 312 -3.28 -17.58 -15.00
N TYR A 313 -3.60 -16.99 -16.17
CA TYR A 313 -3.33 -17.61 -17.47
C TYR A 313 -1.90 -17.39 -17.95
N ASN A 314 -1.13 -16.52 -17.30
CA ASN A 314 0.28 -16.32 -17.56
C ASN A 314 1.15 -16.67 -16.33
N THR A 315 2.44 -16.96 -16.56
CA THR A 315 3.34 -17.38 -15.48
C THR A 315 3.55 -16.29 -14.44
N THR A 316 3.58 -15.01 -14.84
CA THR A 316 3.74 -13.87 -13.92
C THR A 316 2.58 -13.84 -12.92
N GLY A 317 1.34 -13.97 -13.37
CA GLY A 317 0.17 -14.02 -12.49
C GLY A 317 0.14 -15.27 -11.62
N ILE A 318 0.59 -16.44 -12.10
CA ILE A 318 0.75 -17.62 -11.23
C ILE A 318 1.76 -17.34 -10.10
N GLN A 319 2.90 -16.71 -10.39
CA GLN A 319 3.89 -16.34 -9.37
C GLN A 319 3.32 -15.35 -8.35
N GLN A 320 2.57 -14.34 -8.80
CA GLN A 320 1.88 -13.39 -7.93
C GLN A 320 0.83 -14.07 -7.06
N ALA A 321 0.00 -14.94 -7.65
CA ALA A 321 -1.05 -15.66 -6.95
C ALA A 321 -0.50 -16.54 -5.83
N LEU A 322 0.53 -17.34 -6.14
CA LEU A 322 1.20 -18.18 -5.17
C LEU A 322 1.76 -17.36 -4.01
N GLY A 323 2.48 -16.27 -4.31
CA GLY A 323 3.00 -15.37 -3.27
C GLY A 323 1.91 -14.77 -2.39
N SER A 324 0.80 -14.37 -3.00
CA SER A 324 -0.38 -13.79 -2.32
C SER A 324 -1.06 -14.79 -1.40
N LEU A 325 -1.04 -16.08 -1.77
CA LEU A 325 -1.55 -17.21 -1.00
C LEU A 325 -0.53 -17.77 0.01
N GLY A 326 0.66 -17.17 0.10
CA GLY A 326 1.68 -17.52 1.09
C GLY A 326 2.76 -18.49 0.61
N PHE A 327 2.80 -18.83 -0.67
CA PHE A 327 3.79 -19.72 -1.30
C PHE A 327 4.82 -18.89 -2.07
N ASP A 328 6.06 -18.77 -1.58
CA ASP A 328 7.09 -17.94 -2.21
C ASP A 328 7.59 -18.56 -3.52
N ALA A 329 7.05 -18.08 -4.64
CA ALA A 329 7.39 -18.52 -6.00
C ALA A 329 8.68 -17.90 -6.57
N GLY A 330 9.38 -17.08 -5.78
CA GLY A 330 10.58 -16.37 -6.23
C GLY A 330 10.26 -15.00 -6.83
N THR A 331 11.15 -14.54 -7.72
CA THR A 331 10.92 -13.31 -8.48
C THR A 331 9.72 -13.46 -9.40
N VAL A 332 8.90 -12.41 -9.49
CA VAL A 332 7.72 -12.35 -10.36
C VAL A 332 8.15 -11.84 -11.74
N ASN A 333 8.66 -12.72 -12.58
CA ASN A 333 9.29 -12.40 -13.86
C ASN A 333 8.75 -13.23 -15.05
N GLY A 334 7.74 -14.06 -14.83
CA GLY A 334 7.14 -14.89 -15.88
C GLY A 334 7.99 -16.11 -16.29
N VAL A 335 9.14 -16.36 -15.65
CA VAL A 335 10.01 -17.51 -15.92
C VAL A 335 9.85 -18.56 -14.83
N PRO A 336 9.31 -19.76 -15.13
CA PRO A 336 9.08 -20.79 -14.13
C PRO A 336 10.38 -21.50 -13.74
N GLY A 337 11.05 -21.01 -12.69
CA GLY A 337 12.27 -21.59 -12.14
C GLY A 337 12.06 -22.59 -11.01
N PRO A 338 13.14 -23.13 -10.40
CA PRO A 338 13.05 -24.10 -9.30
C PRO A 338 12.20 -23.61 -8.12
N GLN A 339 12.29 -22.32 -7.77
CA GLN A 339 11.50 -21.75 -6.68
C GLN A 339 10.00 -21.70 -7.02
N THR A 340 9.64 -21.37 -8.26
CA THR A 340 8.25 -21.43 -8.73
C THR A 340 7.72 -22.86 -8.68
N ALA A 341 8.51 -23.85 -9.11
CA ALA A 341 8.13 -25.26 -9.02
C ALA A 341 7.91 -25.72 -7.56
N THR A 342 8.78 -25.32 -6.62
CA THR A 342 8.61 -25.57 -5.19
C THR A 342 7.32 -24.97 -4.64
N ALA A 343 7.01 -23.73 -5.00
CA ALA A 343 5.78 -23.06 -4.58
C ALA A 343 4.52 -23.75 -5.14
N ILE A 344 4.54 -24.17 -6.41
CA ILE A 344 3.44 -24.94 -7.03
C ILE A 344 3.22 -26.25 -6.28
N ASN A 345 4.28 -27.00 -5.99
CA ASN A 345 4.20 -28.28 -5.28
C ASN A 345 3.66 -28.09 -3.86
N ALA A 346 4.13 -27.07 -3.15
CA ALA A 346 3.62 -26.74 -1.82
C ALA A 346 2.13 -26.33 -1.85
N PHE A 347 1.72 -25.53 -2.84
CA PHE A 347 0.32 -25.15 -3.02
C PHE A 347 -0.57 -26.39 -3.28
N ARG A 348 -0.17 -27.25 -4.23
CA ARG A 348 -0.87 -28.51 -4.55
C ARG A 348 -1.00 -29.43 -3.33
N ALA A 349 0.08 -29.58 -2.56
CA ALA A 349 0.11 -30.39 -1.34
C ALA A 349 -0.79 -29.84 -0.22
N SER A 350 -0.99 -28.52 -0.17
CA SER A 350 -1.83 -27.87 0.84
C SER A 350 -3.34 -28.01 0.59
N ARG A 351 -3.76 -28.56 -0.56
CA ARG A 351 -5.18 -28.77 -0.87
C ARG A 351 -5.72 -30.00 -0.14
N THR A 352 -7.04 -30.06 0.02
CA THR A 352 -7.73 -31.19 0.66
C THR A 352 -8.84 -31.72 -0.27
N PRO A 353 -8.70 -32.92 -0.87
CA PRO A 353 -7.48 -33.76 -0.86
C PRO A 353 -6.31 -33.09 -1.62
N PRO A 354 -5.05 -33.50 -1.36
CA PRO A 354 -3.90 -32.99 -2.09
C PRO A 354 -4.03 -33.20 -3.59
N MET A 355 -3.61 -32.21 -4.39
CA MET A 355 -3.59 -32.33 -5.84
C MET A 355 -2.39 -33.19 -6.30
N PRO A 356 -2.50 -33.91 -7.43
CA PRO A 356 -1.35 -34.58 -8.03
C PRO A 356 -0.20 -33.61 -8.31
N VAL A 357 1.05 -34.09 -8.21
CA VAL A 357 2.23 -33.33 -8.63
C VAL A 357 2.12 -32.99 -10.13
N GLY A 358 2.47 -31.77 -10.51
CA GLY A 358 2.36 -31.30 -11.89
C GLY A 358 2.90 -29.88 -12.07
N GLY A 359 3.04 -29.47 -13.33
CA GLY A 359 3.49 -28.11 -13.69
C GLY A 359 2.35 -27.08 -13.68
N VAL A 360 2.47 -26.07 -14.55
CA VAL A 360 1.39 -25.11 -14.80
C VAL A 360 0.39 -25.74 -15.76
N ASP A 361 -0.74 -26.22 -15.23
CA ASP A 361 -1.85 -26.84 -15.97
C ASP A 361 -3.20 -26.19 -15.61
N GLN A 362 -4.28 -26.63 -16.25
CA GLN A 362 -5.62 -26.07 -16.00
C GLN A 362 -6.09 -26.33 -14.56
N ASN A 363 -5.81 -27.52 -14.02
CA ASN A 363 -6.20 -27.85 -12.64
C ASN A 363 -5.54 -26.91 -11.62
N LEU A 364 -4.27 -26.55 -11.82
CA LEU A 364 -3.58 -25.55 -11.01
C LEU A 364 -4.24 -24.18 -11.12
N ARG A 365 -4.56 -23.73 -12.35
CA ARG A 365 -5.22 -22.44 -12.58
C ARG A 365 -6.58 -22.36 -11.89
N ASP A 366 -7.39 -23.39 -12.03
CA ASP A 366 -8.71 -23.47 -11.40
C ASP A 366 -8.60 -23.47 -9.87
N ALA A 367 -7.67 -24.26 -9.33
CA ALA A 367 -7.43 -24.33 -7.89
C ALA A 367 -6.90 -23.00 -7.31
N ILE A 368 -6.02 -22.30 -8.04
CA ILE A 368 -5.54 -20.97 -7.64
C ILE A 368 -6.69 -19.96 -7.72
N THR A 369 -7.47 -19.93 -8.79
CA THR A 369 -8.61 -19.02 -8.94
C THR A 369 -9.59 -19.18 -7.78
N LEU A 370 -9.94 -20.43 -7.44
CA LEU A 370 -10.80 -20.73 -6.30
C LEU A 370 -10.18 -20.27 -4.98
N ALA A 371 -8.87 -20.46 -4.79
CA ALA A 371 -8.16 -20.03 -3.60
C ALA A 371 -8.11 -18.50 -3.47
N LEU A 372 -7.90 -17.76 -4.57
CA LEU A 372 -7.93 -16.30 -4.60
C LEU A 372 -9.34 -15.80 -4.25
N MET A 373 -10.38 -16.39 -4.84
CA MET A 373 -11.78 -16.06 -4.54
C MET A 373 -12.11 -16.29 -3.04
N HIS A 374 -11.76 -17.45 -2.48
CA HIS A 374 -11.96 -17.73 -1.05
C HIS A 374 -11.16 -16.80 -0.14
N ALA A 375 -9.99 -16.35 -0.59
CA ALA A 375 -9.18 -15.39 0.13
C ALA A 375 -9.62 -13.93 -0.12
N ALA A 376 -10.67 -13.68 -0.92
CA ALA A 376 -11.09 -12.36 -1.37
C ALA A 376 -9.93 -11.53 -1.96
N ILE A 377 -9.07 -12.18 -2.75
CA ILE A 377 -7.96 -11.54 -3.45
C ILE A 377 -8.43 -11.27 -4.89
N PRO A 378 -8.40 -10.01 -5.37
CA PRO A 378 -8.74 -9.68 -6.75
C PRO A 378 -7.78 -10.37 -7.73
N SER A 379 -8.33 -11.00 -8.77
CA SER A 379 -7.59 -11.75 -9.78
C SER A 379 -8.13 -11.48 -11.17
#